data_AF-A0AAN8AMD5-F1
#
_entry.id   AF-A0AAN8AMD5-F1
#
_cell.length_a   1.000
_cell.length_b   1.000
_cell.length_c   1.000
_cell.angle_alpha   90.00
_cell.angle_beta   90.00
_cell.angle_gamma   90.00
#
_symmetry.space_group_name_H-M   'P 1'
#
loop_
_entity.id
_entity.type
_entity.pdbx_description
1 polymer ?
#
loop_
_entity_poly.entity_id
_entity_poly.type
_entity_poly.pdbx_seq_one_letter_code
_entity_poly.pdbx_strand_id
1 'polypeptide(L)'
;MSIASNDSFVSAAELTEHRELRSVIALGPHLFYEEALQMAEDGKISCRVLRTEMLGCLGDIDFLAKLHCVRQACQLILCDRTTRMFLADTGKKILSSIIVKAQKSPKRFEEVFEEMISFVEHTEHWENTEVELATRGVKHLNFYDIVLDFILMDSFEDLENPPISIQNVINNRWLNSSFKETAVASSCWSVMKQKRQHMKVSDGFIAHFYAVCEQISPVLAWGILGPKSSLHDFCCFFKDQVQYFLKDIFDLDKVRYSSVETLAEDMLHLLHRRSELLLAYLGADSLRQANICSAPPMQLLPSALLEARVQ
;
A
#
# COMPACT_ATOMS: atom_id res chain seq x y z
N MET A 1 -0.26 -60.12 -6.42
CA MET A 1 -1.05 -59.35 -7.39
C MET A 1 -0.36 -58.01 -7.58
N SER A 2 -0.03 -57.71 -8.84
CA SER A 2 0.60 -56.46 -9.30
C SER A 2 -0.45 -55.37 -9.43
N ILE A 3 -0.13 -54.13 -9.02
CA ILE A 3 -0.63 -52.92 -9.70
C ILE A 3 0.54 -51.93 -9.75
N ALA A 4 0.85 -51.50 -10.97
CA ALA A 4 2.06 -50.83 -11.42
C ALA A 4 2.17 -49.37 -10.95
N SER A 5 3.41 -48.94 -10.73
CA SER A 5 3.81 -47.53 -10.80
C SER A 5 3.65 -47.04 -12.24
N ASN A 6 2.79 -46.04 -12.44
CA ASN A 6 2.78 -45.24 -13.67
C ASN A 6 3.75 -44.07 -13.48
N ASP A 7 5.05 -44.33 -13.66
CA ASP A 7 5.99 -43.26 -13.96
C ASP A 7 5.81 -42.86 -15.42
N SER A 8 5.05 -41.79 -15.65
CA SER A 8 4.88 -41.18 -16.96
C SER A 8 6.17 -40.46 -17.35
N PHE A 9 7.03 -41.15 -18.09
CA PHE A 9 8.25 -40.58 -18.66
C PHE A 9 7.88 -39.73 -19.89
N VAL A 10 7.72 -38.42 -19.71
CA VAL A 10 7.55 -37.48 -20.82
C VAL A 10 8.89 -37.36 -21.54
N SER A 11 8.90 -37.63 -22.85
CA SER A 11 10.14 -37.63 -23.63
C SER A 11 10.66 -36.20 -23.78
N ALA A 12 11.99 -36.00 -23.70
CA ALA A 12 12.61 -34.69 -23.92
C ALA A 12 12.23 -34.08 -25.28
N ALA A 13 11.90 -34.92 -26.28
CA ALA A 13 11.40 -34.52 -27.58
C ALA A 13 9.98 -33.91 -27.53
N GLU A 14 9.09 -34.44 -26.70
CA GLU A 14 7.72 -33.94 -26.52
C GLU A 14 7.71 -32.59 -25.78
N LEU A 15 8.64 -32.39 -24.84
CA LEU A 15 8.85 -31.09 -24.18
C LEU A 15 9.38 -30.03 -25.15
N THR A 16 10.29 -30.38 -26.06
CA THR A 16 10.76 -29.46 -27.11
C THR A 16 9.67 -29.15 -28.13
N GLU A 17 8.89 -30.14 -28.58
CA GLU A 17 7.78 -29.91 -29.51
C GLU A 17 6.67 -29.05 -28.88
N HIS A 18 6.38 -29.22 -27.58
CA HIS A 18 5.42 -28.37 -26.88
C HIS A 18 5.92 -26.92 -26.69
N ARG A 19 7.24 -26.74 -26.57
CA ARG A 19 7.91 -25.43 -26.48
C ARG A 19 7.98 -24.74 -27.85
N GLU A 20 8.19 -25.50 -28.91
CA GLU A 20 8.15 -25.03 -30.30
C GLU A 20 6.71 -24.71 -30.75
N LEU A 21 5.70 -25.47 -30.30
CA LEU A 21 4.30 -25.13 -30.56
C LEU A 21 3.86 -23.85 -29.82
N ARG A 22 4.37 -23.62 -28.59
CA ARG A 22 4.17 -22.35 -27.86
C ARG A 22 4.87 -21.17 -28.56
N SER A 23 6.04 -21.37 -29.15
CA SER A 23 6.76 -20.29 -29.84
C SER A 23 6.09 -19.86 -31.15
N VAL A 24 5.35 -20.75 -31.83
CA VAL A 24 4.58 -20.41 -33.05
C VAL A 24 3.23 -19.73 -32.72
N ILE A 25 2.75 -19.83 -31.48
CA ILE A 25 1.50 -19.19 -30.98
C ILE A 25 1.80 -17.86 -30.24
N ALA A 26 3.05 -17.39 -30.25
CA ALA A 26 3.53 -16.19 -29.55
C ALA A 26 3.05 -14.83 -30.12
N LEU A 27 1.87 -14.79 -30.75
CA LEU A 27 1.09 -13.56 -30.97
C LEU A 27 -0.10 -13.48 -29.99
N GLY A 28 -0.01 -14.13 -28.84
CA GLY A 28 -1.01 -14.05 -27.77
C GLY A 28 -0.99 -12.69 -27.06
N PRO A 29 -2.12 -12.26 -26.46
CA PRO A 29 -2.26 -10.99 -25.73
C PRO A 29 -1.38 -10.84 -24.47
N HIS A 30 -0.47 -11.79 -24.20
CA HIS A 30 0.33 -11.87 -22.98
C HIS A 30 1.83 -12.21 -23.24
N LEU A 31 2.37 -11.86 -24.42
CA LEU A 31 3.77 -12.18 -24.77
C LEU A 31 4.77 -11.77 -23.66
N PHE A 32 4.60 -10.57 -23.12
CA PHE A 32 5.45 -10.06 -22.06
C PHE A 32 5.37 -10.88 -20.77
N TYR A 33 4.19 -11.38 -20.41
CA TYR A 33 4.01 -12.29 -19.28
C TYR A 33 4.61 -13.69 -19.53
N GLU A 34 4.47 -14.24 -20.74
CA GLU A 34 5.03 -15.55 -21.10
C GLU A 34 6.57 -15.55 -21.03
N GLU A 35 7.21 -14.49 -21.50
CA GLU A 35 8.66 -14.32 -21.35
C GLU A 35 9.09 -14.26 -19.88
N ALA A 36 8.34 -13.51 -19.05
CA ALA A 36 8.59 -13.43 -17.62
C ALA A 36 8.34 -14.77 -16.90
N LEU A 37 7.39 -15.57 -17.39
CA LEU A 37 7.11 -16.91 -16.86
C LEU A 37 8.30 -17.84 -17.07
N GLN A 38 8.89 -17.84 -18.27
CA GLN A 38 10.11 -18.60 -18.53
C GLN A 38 11.27 -18.14 -17.63
N MET A 39 11.40 -16.83 -17.39
CA MET A 39 12.42 -16.31 -16.47
C MET A 39 12.18 -16.75 -15.02
N ALA A 40 10.92 -16.84 -14.58
CA ALA A 40 10.55 -17.30 -13.25
C ALA A 40 10.86 -18.80 -13.08
N GLU A 41 10.50 -19.62 -14.07
CA GLU A 41 10.82 -21.05 -14.11
C GLU A 41 12.35 -21.31 -14.09
N ASP A 42 13.11 -20.46 -14.79
CA ASP A 42 14.57 -20.51 -14.79
C ASP A 42 15.20 -20.02 -13.46
N GLY A 43 14.40 -19.58 -12.49
CA GLY A 43 14.87 -19.06 -11.20
C GLY A 43 15.58 -17.71 -11.28
N LYS A 44 15.36 -16.94 -12.35
CA LYS A 44 16.04 -15.65 -12.61
C LYS A 44 15.41 -14.48 -11.86
N ILE A 45 14.22 -14.65 -11.31
CA ILE A 45 13.47 -13.58 -10.65
C ILE A 45 13.53 -13.76 -9.14
N SER A 46 14.11 -12.79 -8.45
CA SER A 46 14.15 -12.74 -7.00
C SER A 46 13.07 -11.84 -6.43
N CYS A 47 12.58 -12.17 -5.23
CA CYS A 47 11.72 -11.32 -4.44
C CYS A 47 12.18 -11.36 -2.97
N ARG A 48 11.63 -10.43 -2.18
CA ARG A 48 11.87 -10.39 -0.73
C ARG A 48 10.91 -11.30 0.01
N VAL A 49 9.62 -11.20 -0.31
CA VAL A 49 8.52 -11.99 0.25
C VAL A 49 7.61 -12.42 -0.90
N LEU A 50 7.12 -13.65 -0.86
CA LEU A 50 6.10 -14.13 -1.79
C LEU A 50 4.74 -13.58 -1.36
N ARG A 51 4.12 -12.76 -2.21
CA ARG A 51 2.79 -12.17 -1.97
C ARG A 51 1.69 -12.92 -2.73
N THR A 52 1.94 -14.20 -3.05
CA THR A 52 1.14 -15.05 -3.95
C THR A 52 -0.36 -15.05 -3.58
N GLU A 53 -0.70 -15.39 -2.35
CA GLU A 53 -2.10 -15.43 -1.88
C GLU A 53 -2.73 -14.04 -1.78
N MET A 54 -1.99 -13.07 -1.24
CA MET A 54 -2.46 -11.70 -1.04
C MET A 54 -2.86 -11.03 -2.37
N LEU A 55 -2.09 -11.30 -3.43
CA LEU A 55 -2.27 -10.72 -4.76
C LEU A 55 -3.09 -11.62 -5.70
N GLY A 56 -3.64 -12.73 -5.20
CA GLY A 56 -4.49 -13.61 -5.99
C GLY A 56 -3.78 -14.29 -7.16
N CYS A 57 -2.48 -14.55 -7.03
CA CYS A 57 -1.70 -15.25 -8.04
C CYS A 57 -1.97 -16.77 -7.99
N LEU A 58 -1.86 -17.45 -9.14
CA LEU A 58 -2.13 -18.88 -9.27
C LEU A 58 -1.07 -19.76 -8.56
N GLY A 59 0.11 -19.20 -8.32
CA GLY A 59 1.23 -19.85 -7.64
C GLY A 59 2.45 -18.93 -7.62
N ASP A 60 3.53 -19.37 -6.98
CA ASP A 60 4.73 -18.54 -6.80
C ASP A 60 5.41 -18.18 -8.13
N ILE A 61 5.36 -19.07 -9.12
CA ILE A 61 5.90 -18.81 -10.47
C ILE A 61 5.09 -17.72 -11.18
N ASP A 62 3.75 -17.77 -11.10
CA ASP A 62 2.85 -16.72 -11.63
C ASP A 62 3.12 -15.38 -10.94
N PHE A 63 3.24 -15.38 -9.62
CA PHE A 63 3.59 -14.18 -8.86
C PHE A 63 4.93 -13.59 -9.30
N LEU A 64 5.98 -14.40 -9.41
CA LEU A 64 7.31 -13.93 -9.81
C LEU A 64 7.31 -13.37 -11.24
N ALA A 65 6.62 -14.02 -12.18
CA ALA A 65 6.47 -13.54 -13.54
C ALA A 65 5.77 -12.16 -13.57
N LYS A 66 4.62 -12.04 -12.91
CA LYS A 66 3.89 -10.77 -12.81
C LYS A 66 4.69 -9.68 -12.13
N LEU A 67 5.39 -10.02 -11.05
CA LEU A 67 6.29 -9.11 -10.32
C LEU A 67 7.37 -8.55 -11.24
N HIS A 68 8.00 -9.39 -12.06
CA HIS A 68 9.02 -8.94 -13.01
C HIS A 68 8.45 -7.94 -14.01
N CYS A 69 7.29 -8.24 -14.60
CA CYS A 69 6.60 -7.35 -15.50
C CYS A 69 6.21 -6.01 -14.84
N VAL A 70 5.63 -6.05 -13.64
CA VAL A 70 5.27 -4.87 -12.85
C VAL A 70 6.49 -4.00 -12.55
N ARG A 71 7.64 -4.60 -12.22
CA ARG A 71 8.89 -3.85 -12.00
C ARG A 71 9.33 -3.07 -13.23
N GLN A 72 9.25 -3.68 -14.42
CA GLN A 72 9.60 -2.98 -15.67
C GLN A 72 8.62 -1.84 -15.98
N ALA A 73 7.32 -2.08 -15.78
CA ALA A 73 6.31 -1.04 -15.93
C ALA A 73 6.54 0.12 -14.94
N CYS A 74 6.84 -0.15 -13.67
CA CYS A 74 7.21 0.87 -12.69
C CYS A 74 8.43 1.69 -13.12
N GLN A 75 9.47 1.06 -13.70
CA GLN A 75 10.63 1.78 -14.22
C GLN A 75 10.22 2.73 -15.35
N LEU A 76 9.43 2.26 -16.31
CA LEU A 76 8.94 3.09 -17.42
C LEU A 76 8.10 4.28 -16.93
N ILE A 77 7.16 4.04 -16.00
CA ILE A 77 6.33 5.06 -15.36
C ILE A 77 7.20 6.14 -14.69
N LEU A 78 8.24 5.73 -13.96
CA LEU A 78 9.09 6.65 -13.21
C LEU A 78 10.15 7.36 -14.05
N CYS A 79 10.36 6.99 -15.31
CA CYS A 79 11.20 7.78 -16.23
C CYS A 79 10.61 9.17 -16.48
N ASP A 80 9.28 9.30 -16.51
CA ASP A 80 8.60 10.57 -16.70
C ASP A 80 8.58 11.42 -15.41
N ARG A 81 9.12 12.64 -15.50
CA ARG A 81 9.14 13.59 -14.38
C ARG A 81 7.73 13.99 -13.95
N THR A 82 6.80 14.12 -14.87
CA THR A 82 5.42 14.53 -14.56
C THR A 82 4.76 13.50 -13.66
N THR A 83 4.95 12.22 -13.98
CA THR A 83 4.46 11.09 -13.19
C THR A 83 5.12 11.00 -11.82
N ARG A 84 6.44 11.25 -11.70
CA ARG A 84 7.12 11.33 -10.39
C ARG A 84 6.55 12.44 -9.51
N MET A 85 6.34 13.63 -10.06
CA MET A 85 5.74 14.75 -9.32
C MET A 85 4.30 14.44 -8.89
N PHE A 86 3.49 13.87 -9.79
CA PHE A 86 2.14 13.43 -9.47
C PHE A 86 2.11 12.46 -8.29
N LEU A 87 2.99 11.45 -8.29
CA LEU A 87 3.11 10.48 -7.20
C LEU A 87 3.48 11.13 -5.87
N ALA A 88 4.52 11.98 -5.88
CA ALA A 88 4.98 12.68 -4.68
C ALA A 88 3.91 13.61 -4.10
N ASP A 89 3.29 14.44 -4.94
CA ASP A 89 2.27 15.41 -4.53
C ASP A 89 1.00 14.72 -4.04
N THR A 90 0.56 13.68 -4.74
CA THR A 90 -0.64 12.92 -4.37
C THR A 90 -0.43 12.15 -3.07
N GLY A 91 0.72 11.49 -2.92
CA GLY A 91 1.11 10.82 -1.68
C GLY A 91 1.15 11.79 -0.49
N LYS A 92 1.84 12.93 -0.64
CA LYS A 92 1.89 13.99 0.37
C LYS A 92 0.49 14.46 0.73
N LYS A 93 -0.34 14.78 -0.25
CA LYS A 93 -1.70 15.30 -0.04
C LYS A 93 -2.60 14.31 0.69
N ILE A 94 -2.58 13.03 0.33
CA ILE A 94 -3.38 11.99 0.98
C ILE A 94 -2.95 11.82 2.44
N LEU A 95 -1.64 11.68 2.69
CA LEU A 95 -1.10 11.47 4.03
C LEU A 95 -1.27 12.70 4.93
N SER A 96 -1.04 13.91 4.42
CA SER A 96 -1.36 15.17 5.13
C SER A 96 -2.84 15.22 5.52
N SER A 97 -3.74 14.78 4.63
CA SER A 97 -5.17 14.76 4.90
C SER A 97 -5.55 13.79 6.02
N ILE A 98 -4.84 12.66 6.15
CA ILE A 98 -5.02 11.74 7.29
C ILE A 98 -4.65 12.45 8.60
N ILE A 99 -3.53 13.19 8.63
CA ILE A 99 -3.09 13.94 9.82
C ILE A 99 -4.10 15.04 10.19
N VAL A 100 -4.58 15.79 9.20
CA VAL A 100 -5.61 16.82 9.41
C VAL A 100 -6.90 16.20 9.94
N LYS A 101 -7.31 15.04 9.43
CA LYS A 101 -8.50 14.33 9.88
C LYS A 101 -8.39 13.83 11.32
N ALA A 102 -7.17 13.56 11.78
CA ALA A 102 -6.84 13.29 13.18
C ALA A 102 -6.74 14.56 14.06
N GLN A 103 -7.16 15.73 13.54
CA GLN A 103 -7.11 17.03 14.23
C GLN A 103 -5.68 17.45 14.64
N LYS A 104 -4.68 17.08 13.82
CA LYS A 104 -3.27 17.42 14.01
C LYS A 104 -2.77 18.29 12.86
N SER A 105 -1.68 19.03 13.10
CA SER A 105 -1.04 19.82 12.05
C SER A 105 -0.18 18.93 11.15
N PRO A 106 -0.33 18.98 9.81
CA PRO A 106 0.51 18.23 8.88
C PRO A 106 1.87 18.89 8.63
N LYS A 107 2.12 20.09 9.12
CA LYS A 107 3.28 20.91 8.75
C LYS A 107 4.61 20.15 8.89
N ARG A 108 4.85 19.53 10.05
CA ARG A 108 6.10 18.79 10.29
C ARG A 108 6.23 17.55 9.40
N PHE A 109 5.11 16.89 9.10
CA PHE A 109 5.08 15.78 8.15
C PHE A 109 5.45 16.25 6.74
N GLU A 110 4.88 17.36 6.28
CA GLU A 110 5.15 17.92 4.95
C GLU A 110 6.62 18.30 4.79
N GLU A 111 7.23 18.93 5.80
CA GLU A 111 8.66 19.25 5.82
C GLU A 111 9.53 18.00 5.62
N VAL A 112 9.36 16.97 6.46
CA VAL A 112 10.21 15.76 6.38
C VAL A 112 9.90 14.90 5.16
N PHE A 113 8.68 14.97 4.62
CA PHE A 113 8.31 14.31 3.37
C PHE A 113 9.01 14.97 2.20
N GLU A 114 9.02 16.30 2.13
CA GLU A 114 9.73 17.05 1.09
C GLU A 114 11.25 16.84 1.16
N GLU A 115 11.83 16.79 2.38
CA GLU A 115 13.22 16.39 2.58
C GLU A 115 13.50 14.98 2.01
N MET A 116 12.61 14.01 2.26
CA MET A 116 12.75 12.65 1.71
C MET A 116 12.64 12.64 0.18
N ILE A 117 11.70 13.37 -0.41
CA ILE A 117 11.56 13.48 -1.87
C ILE A 117 12.81 14.12 -2.48
N SER A 118 13.33 15.18 -1.88
CA SER A 118 14.57 15.81 -2.33
C SER A 118 15.75 14.84 -2.25
N PHE A 119 15.88 14.07 -1.17
CA PHE A 119 16.94 13.06 -1.02
C PHE A 119 16.91 12.02 -2.15
N VAL A 120 15.74 11.45 -2.48
CA VAL A 120 15.65 10.38 -3.49
C VAL A 120 15.84 10.88 -4.92
N GLU A 121 15.67 12.18 -5.18
CA GLU A 121 15.96 12.78 -6.49
C GLU A 121 17.47 12.87 -6.79
N HIS A 122 18.33 12.85 -5.77
CA HIS A 122 19.78 12.90 -5.93
C HIS A 122 20.38 11.49 -6.04
N THR A 123 21.02 11.19 -7.16
CA THR A 123 21.56 9.85 -7.45
C THR A 123 22.84 9.52 -6.69
N GLU A 124 23.51 10.50 -6.10
CA GLU A 124 24.78 10.34 -5.37
C GLU A 124 24.67 9.42 -4.14
N HIS A 125 23.46 9.22 -3.62
CA HIS A 125 23.21 8.36 -2.45
C HIS A 125 22.66 6.98 -2.81
N TRP A 126 22.47 6.66 -4.10
CA TRP A 126 21.76 5.44 -4.52
C TRP A 126 22.51 4.15 -4.15
N GLU A 127 23.84 4.11 -4.27
CA GLU A 127 24.62 2.92 -3.87
C GLU A 127 24.49 2.64 -2.36
N ASN A 128 24.58 3.69 -1.53
CA ASN A 128 24.35 3.57 -0.09
C ASN A 128 22.91 3.15 0.22
N THR A 129 21.94 3.71 -0.50
CA THR A 129 20.51 3.39 -0.38
C THR A 129 20.26 1.91 -0.70
N GLU A 130 20.89 1.38 -1.75
CA GLU A 130 20.82 -0.04 -2.11
C GLU A 130 21.35 -0.93 -1.00
N VAL A 131 22.51 -0.60 -0.44
CA VAL A 131 23.09 -1.34 0.69
C VAL A 131 22.17 -1.30 1.90
N GLU A 132 21.62 -0.12 2.26
CA GLU A 132 20.68 0.01 3.37
C GLU A 132 19.41 -0.83 3.18
N LEU A 133 18.85 -0.82 1.97
CA LEU A 133 17.64 -1.55 1.62
C LEU A 133 17.90 -3.07 1.52
N ALA A 134 19.07 -3.49 1.05
CA ALA A 134 19.48 -4.89 1.00
C ALA A 134 19.54 -5.52 2.41
N THR A 135 19.94 -4.75 3.44
CA THR A 135 19.88 -5.23 4.84
C THR A 135 18.46 -5.51 5.35
N ARG A 136 17.44 -5.02 4.63
CA ARG A 136 16.00 -5.23 4.88
C ARG A 136 15.38 -6.20 3.88
N GLY A 137 16.21 -6.88 3.10
CA GLY A 137 15.80 -7.90 2.14
C GLY A 137 15.29 -7.36 0.81
N VAL A 138 15.23 -6.03 0.61
CA VAL A 138 14.85 -5.44 -0.67
C VAL A 138 15.91 -5.80 -1.70
N LYS A 139 15.48 -6.42 -2.80
CA LYS A 139 16.38 -7.00 -3.80
C LYS A 139 16.65 -6.09 -4.99
N HIS A 140 15.76 -5.14 -5.25
CA HIS A 140 15.83 -4.23 -6.40
C HIS A 140 15.46 -2.82 -5.97
N LEU A 141 16.20 -1.82 -6.46
CA LEU A 141 15.81 -0.41 -6.36
C LEU A 141 14.65 -0.15 -7.33
N ASN A 142 13.45 -0.56 -6.94
CA ASN A 142 12.24 -0.42 -7.73
C ASN A 142 11.11 0.13 -6.86
N PHE A 143 10.20 0.88 -7.47
CA PHE A 143 9.03 1.41 -6.79
C PHE A 143 8.18 0.34 -6.13
N TYR A 144 7.97 -0.79 -6.81
CA TYR A 144 7.22 -1.91 -6.24
C TYR A 144 7.92 -2.42 -4.98
N ASP A 145 9.21 -2.78 -5.08
CA ASP A 145 9.95 -3.39 -3.98
C ASP A 145 10.07 -2.49 -2.75
N ILE A 146 10.28 -1.18 -2.97
CA ILE A 146 10.49 -0.23 -1.88
C ILE A 146 9.17 0.30 -1.35
N VAL A 147 8.35 0.90 -2.21
CA VAL A 147 7.17 1.65 -1.77
C VAL A 147 5.99 0.73 -1.54
N LEU A 148 5.69 -0.14 -2.52
CA LEU A 148 4.49 -0.98 -2.44
C LEU A 148 4.69 -2.16 -1.48
N ASP A 149 5.80 -2.89 -1.60
CA ASP A 149 6.10 -4.06 -0.77
C ASP A 149 6.69 -3.68 0.60
N PHE A 150 7.91 -3.14 0.62
CA PHE A 150 8.60 -2.86 1.88
C PHE A 150 7.93 -1.81 2.76
N ILE A 151 7.39 -0.74 2.18
CA ILE A 151 6.78 0.33 2.97
C ILE A 151 5.30 0.04 3.23
N LEU A 152 4.47 -0.06 2.18
CA LEU A 152 3.02 -0.10 2.36
C LEU A 152 2.52 -1.47 2.83
N MET A 153 2.89 -2.56 2.15
CA MET A 153 2.42 -3.89 2.53
C MET A 153 2.90 -4.29 3.93
N ASP A 154 4.19 -4.15 4.25
CA ASP A 154 4.69 -4.44 5.60
C ASP A 154 3.98 -3.61 6.67
N SER A 155 3.74 -2.32 6.40
CA SER A 155 3.02 -1.46 7.35
C SER A 155 1.59 -1.92 7.59
N PHE A 156 0.88 -2.40 6.57
CA PHE A 156 -0.47 -2.91 6.75
C PHE A 156 -0.51 -4.25 7.47
N GLU A 157 0.46 -5.14 7.23
CA GLU A 157 0.59 -6.41 7.94
C GLU A 157 0.91 -6.21 9.42
N ASP A 158 1.82 -5.28 9.74
CA ASP A 158 2.14 -4.86 11.11
C ASP A 158 0.89 -4.35 11.84
N LEU A 159 0.00 -3.64 11.13
CA LEU A 159 -1.25 -3.12 11.67
C LEU A 159 -2.37 -4.16 11.77
N GLU A 160 -2.40 -5.18 10.91
CA GLU A 160 -3.32 -6.30 11.04
C GLU A 160 -2.93 -7.23 12.19
N ASN A 161 -1.64 -7.26 12.54
CA ASN A 161 -1.07 -8.12 13.58
C ASN A 161 -0.38 -7.31 14.70
N PRO A 162 -1.09 -6.39 15.39
CA PRO A 162 -0.47 -5.54 16.39
C PRO A 162 -0.02 -6.37 17.62
N PRO A 163 1.02 -5.93 18.36
CA PRO A 163 1.46 -6.61 19.58
C PRO A 163 0.33 -6.80 20.61
N ILE A 164 0.36 -7.90 21.37
CA ILE A 164 -0.67 -8.23 22.39
C ILE A 164 -0.87 -7.08 23.40
N SER A 165 0.20 -6.36 23.75
CA SER A 165 0.14 -5.19 24.62
C SER A 165 -0.76 -4.09 24.06
N ILE A 166 -0.69 -3.83 22.75
CA ILE A 166 -1.55 -2.86 22.06
C ILE A 166 -2.98 -3.39 21.99
N GLN A 167 -3.17 -4.65 21.62
CA GLN A 167 -4.50 -5.26 21.57
C GLN A 167 -5.23 -5.15 22.92
N ASN A 168 -4.52 -5.43 24.02
CA ASN A 168 -5.09 -5.34 25.36
C ASN A 168 -5.53 -3.91 25.71
N VAL A 169 -4.74 -2.89 25.35
CA VAL A 169 -5.10 -1.49 25.61
C VAL A 169 -6.30 -1.07 24.78
N ILE A 170 -6.31 -1.39 23.49
CA ILE A 170 -7.37 -1.00 22.56
C ILE A 170 -8.70 -1.67 22.92
N ASN A 171 -8.66 -2.95 23.29
CA ASN A 171 -9.85 -3.73 23.67
C ASN A 171 -10.34 -3.45 25.10
N ASN A 172 -9.59 -2.71 25.92
CA ASN A 172 -9.99 -2.40 27.28
C ASN A 172 -11.14 -1.38 27.31
N ARG A 173 -12.34 -1.81 27.73
CA ARG A 173 -13.55 -0.97 27.76
C ARG A 173 -13.52 0.13 28.84
N TRP A 174 -12.64 0.01 29.83
CA TRP A 174 -12.52 0.97 30.93
C TRP A 174 -11.59 2.14 30.60
N LEU A 175 -10.79 2.03 29.54
CA LEU A 175 -9.90 3.10 29.09
C LEU A 175 -10.62 4.01 28.10
N ASN A 176 -10.50 5.32 28.29
CA ASN A 176 -11.01 6.29 27.33
C ASN A 176 -10.16 6.33 26.05
N SER A 177 -10.74 6.85 24.97
CA SER A 177 -10.08 6.88 23.66
C SER A 177 -8.77 7.68 23.64
N SER A 178 -8.70 8.78 24.39
CA SER A 178 -7.49 9.63 24.46
C SER A 178 -6.31 8.89 25.09
N PHE A 179 -6.56 8.09 26.13
CA PHE A 179 -5.55 7.25 26.75
C PHE A 179 -5.07 6.16 25.79
N LYS A 180 -6.01 5.49 25.10
CA LYS A 180 -5.68 4.45 24.11
C LYS A 180 -4.85 5.01 22.95
N GLU A 181 -5.24 6.17 22.41
CA GLU A 181 -4.48 6.87 21.37
C GLU A 181 -3.05 7.15 21.83
N THR A 182 -2.90 7.67 23.05
CA THR A 182 -1.59 7.97 23.63
C THR A 182 -0.74 6.71 23.74
N ALA A 183 -1.30 5.60 24.22
CA ALA A 183 -0.60 4.33 24.35
C ALA A 183 -0.16 3.75 22.99
N VAL A 184 -1.01 3.84 21.97
CA VAL A 184 -0.66 3.46 20.59
C VAL A 184 0.49 4.33 20.09
N ALA A 185 0.39 5.66 20.25
CA ALA A 185 1.43 6.58 19.82
C ALA A 185 2.77 6.34 20.54
N SER A 186 2.76 6.13 21.86
CA SER A 186 3.97 5.80 22.63
C SER A 186 4.61 4.49 22.18
N SER A 187 3.82 3.50 21.77
CA SER A 187 4.32 2.23 21.28
C SER A 187 4.98 2.37 19.91
N CYS A 188 4.35 3.11 18.98
CA CYS A 188 4.97 3.46 17.70
C CYS A 188 6.30 4.20 17.92
N TRP A 189 6.33 5.17 18.84
CA TRP A 189 7.55 5.89 19.18
C TRP A 189 8.65 4.99 19.73
N SER A 190 8.31 4.05 20.63
CA SER A 190 9.27 3.08 21.18
C SER A 190 9.90 2.23 20.09
N VAL A 191 9.10 1.75 19.13
CA VAL A 191 9.59 0.98 17.98
C VAL A 191 10.50 1.85 17.10
N MET A 192 10.11 3.08 16.78
CA MET A 192 10.95 3.99 15.99
C MET A 192 12.28 4.28 16.69
N LYS A 193 12.25 4.55 17.99
CA LYS A 193 13.46 4.78 18.80
C LYS A 193 14.40 3.59 18.74
N GLN A 194 13.88 2.37 18.89
CA GLN A 194 14.68 1.14 18.79
C GLN A 194 15.26 0.95 17.38
N LYS A 195 14.44 1.16 16.33
CA LYS A 195 14.90 1.06 14.93
C LYS A 195 16.02 2.08 14.64
N ARG A 196 15.92 3.30 15.16
CA ARG A 196 16.95 4.34 15.01
C ARG A 196 18.28 3.99 15.67
N GLN A 197 18.28 3.31 16.81
CA GLN A 197 19.51 2.88 17.50
C GLN A 197 20.37 1.90 16.67
N HIS A 198 19.74 1.20 15.71
CA HIS A 198 20.42 0.23 14.86
C HIS A 198 20.74 0.79 13.46
N MET A 199 20.48 2.08 13.21
CA MET A 199 20.85 2.72 11.95
C MET A 199 22.36 2.93 11.89
N LYS A 200 22.95 2.61 10.74
CA LYS A 200 24.38 2.79 10.48
C LYS A 200 24.68 4.12 9.81
N VAL A 201 23.73 4.62 9.00
CA VAL A 201 23.86 5.86 8.23
C VAL A 201 22.90 6.88 8.83
N SER A 202 23.44 7.99 9.35
CA SER A 202 22.64 9.02 10.02
C SER A 202 21.83 9.89 9.06
N ASP A 203 22.26 9.97 7.81
CA ASP A 203 21.68 10.79 6.73
C ASP A 203 21.43 9.92 5.47
N GLY A 204 20.93 8.71 5.71
CA GLY A 204 20.62 7.72 4.68
C GLY A 204 19.13 7.65 4.36
N PHE A 205 18.76 6.84 3.37
CA PHE A 205 17.36 6.64 2.97
C PHE A 205 16.48 6.28 4.16
N ILE A 206 16.98 5.40 5.04
CA ILE A 206 16.24 4.93 6.22
C ILE A 206 16.06 6.04 7.25
N ALA A 207 17.04 6.92 7.40
CA ALA A 207 16.94 8.03 8.36
C ALA A 207 15.82 9.00 7.95
N HIS A 208 15.75 9.35 6.66
CA HIS A 208 14.66 10.14 6.08
C HIS A 208 13.32 9.42 6.17
N PHE A 209 13.27 8.14 5.79
CA PHE A 209 12.07 7.33 5.89
C PHE A 209 11.52 7.27 7.32
N TYR A 210 12.38 7.06 8.33
CA TYR A 210 11.95 7.07 9.72
C TYR A 210 11.50 8.45 10.21
N ALA A 211 12.06 9.54 9.69
CA ALA A 211 11.57 10.88 10.00
C ALA A 211 10.11 11.08 9.52
N VAL A 212 9.79 10.57 8.33
CA VAL A 212 8.40 10.53 7.83
C VAL A 212 7.52 9.63 8.71
N CYS A 213 7.97 8.40 8.98
CA CYS A 213 7.21 7.44 9.80
C CYS A 213 6.87 7.97 11.20
N GLU A 214 7.75 8.72 11.84
CA GLU A 214 7.50 9.31 13.15
C GLU A 214 6.29 10.24 13.18
N GLN A 215 5.98 10.90 12.05
CA GLN A 215 4.83 11.80 11.95
C GLN A 215 3.54 11.05 11.63
N ILE A 216 3.61 10.10 10.68
CA ILE A 216 2.39 9.49 10.11
C ILE A 216 2.00 8.15 10.77
N SER A 217 2.96 7.34 11.22
CA SER A 217 2.69 5.98 11.72
C SER A 217 1.78 5.96 12.96
N PRO A 218 1.97 6.83 13.98
CA PRO A 218 1.05 6.89 15.11
C PRO A 218 -0.39 7.23 14.70
N VAL A 219 -0.54 8.10 13.70
CA VAL A 219 -1.85 8.53 13.20
C VAL A 219 -2.55 7.41 12.43
N LEU A 220 -1.82 6.72 11.54
CA LEU A 220 -2.33 5.55 10.83
C LEU A 220 -2.68 4.41 11.78
N ALA A 221 -1.81 4.11 12.76
CA ALA A 221 -2.06 3.06 13.74
C ALA A 221 -3.32 3.34 14.56
N TRP A 222 -3.48 4.58 15.04
CA TRP A 222 -4.71 4.96 15.75
C TRP A 222 -5.93 5.01 14.83
N GLY A 223 -5.79 5.48 13.59
CA GLY A 223 -6.87 5.49 12.62
C GLY A 223 -7.39 4.08 12.34
N ILE A 224 -6.50 3.12 12.10
CA ILE A 224 -6.88 1.75 11.73
C ILE A 224 -7.34 0.93 12.94
N LEU A 225 -6.64 1.03 14.09
CA LEU A 225 -6.95 0.20 15.25
C LEU A 225 -7.93 0.83 16.24
N GLY A 226 -8.14 2.14 16.14
CA GLY A 226 -9.00 2.92 17.02
C GLY A 226 -10.49 2.64 16.83
N PRO A 227 -11.34 3.29 17.63
CA PRO A 227 -12.79 3.16 17.49
C PRO A 227 -13.27 3.76 16.16
N LYS A 228 -14.44 3.30 15.70
CA LYS A 228 -15.13 3.86 14.53
C LYS A 228 -15.24 5.38 14.63
N SER A 229 -14.75 6.05 13.62
CA SER A 229 -14.67 7.50 13.49
C SER A 229 -14.44 7.84 12.02
N SER A 230 -14.60 9.11 11.64
CA SER A 230 -14.27 9.53 10.28
C SER A 230 -12.80 9.25 9.94
N LEU A 231 -11.88 9.42 10.91
CA LEU A 231 -10.47 9.06 10.74
C LEU A 231 -10.31 7.57 10.43
N HIS A 232 -10.96 6.71 11.22
CA HIS A 232 -10.94 5.27 11.00
C HIS A 232 -11.45 4.90 9.61
N ASP A 233 -12.61 5.42 9.22
CA ASP A 233 -13.22 5.11 7.93
C ASP A 233 -12.32 5.54 6.77
N PHE A 234 -11.66 6.70 6.88
CA PHE A 234 -10.72 7.17 5.85
C PHE A 234 -9.42 6.36 5.83
N CYS A 235 -8.85 5.99 6.97
CA CYS A 235 -7.65 5.15 7.02
C CYS A 235 -7.90 3.75 6.47
N CYS A 236 -9.05 3.13 6.79
CA CYS A 236 -9.47 1.87 6.19
C CYS A 236 -9.69 2.01 4.68
N PHE A 237 -10.37 3.07 4.24
CA PHE A 237 -10.55 3.32 2.81
C PHE A 237 -9.22 3.53 2.07
N PHE A 238 -8.26 4.24 2.67
CA PHE A 238 -6.90 4.38 2.14
C PHE A 238 -6.20 3.03 1.98
N LYS A 239 -6.19 2.21 3.04
CA LYS A 239 -5.63 0.87 3.01
C LYS A 239 -6.27 0.02 1.90
N ASP A 240 -7.60 0.04 1.81
CA ASP A 240 -8.35 -0.71 0.79
C ASP A 240 -7.97 -0.25 -0.62
N GLN A 241 -7.86 1.06 -0.88
CA GLN A 241 -7.47 1.55 -2.22
C GLN A 241 -6.06 1.09 -2.61
N VAL A 242 -5.12 1.05 -1.67
CA VAL A 242 -3.76 0.52 -1.94
C VAL A 242 -3.81 -1.00 -2.21
N GLN A 243 -4.56 -1.75 -1.40
CA GLN A 243 -4.72 -3.21 -1.60
C GLN A 243 -5.43 -3.54 -2.92
N TYR A 244 -6.44 -2.76 -3.31
CA TYR A 244 -7.11 -2.93 -4.60
C TYR A 244 -6.21 -2.58 -5.77
N PHE A 245 -5.41 -1.50 -5.66
CA PHE A 245 -4.39 -1.20 -6.67
C PHE A 245 -3.43 -2.38 -6.86
N LEU A 246 -2.89 -2.91 -5.76
CA LEU A 246 -1.97 -4.05 -5.78
C LEU A 246 -2.60 -5.31 -6.41
N LYS A 247 -3.86 -5.61 -6.09
CA LYS A 247 -4.56 -6.76 -6.69
C LYS A 247 -4.83 -6.53 -8.18
N ASP A 248 -5.31 -5.34 -8.56
CA ASP A 248 -5.64 -5.04 -9.94
C ASP A 248 -4.41 -5.10 -10.86
N ILE A 249 -3.24 -4.63 -10.43
CA ILE A 249 -2.03 -4.67 -11.27
C ILE A 249 -1.47 -6.10 -11.45
N PHE A 250 -1.89 -7.07 -10.63
CA PHE A 250 -1.54 -8.50 -10.75
C PHE A 250 -2.65 -9.33 -11.44
N ASP A 251 -3.74 -8.70 -11.86
CA ASP A 251 -4.90 -9.34 -12.47
C ASP A 251 -4.88 -9.14 -14.00
N LEU A 252 -4.74 -10.24 -14.74
CA LEU A 252 -4.68 -10.27 -16.21
C LEU A 252 -6.01 -9.83 -16.85
N ASP A 253 -7.12 -9.85 -16.12
CA ASP A 253 -8.42 -9.34 -16.58
C ASP A 253 -8.56 -7.81 -16.39
N LYS A 254 -7.64 -7.19 -15.63
CA LYS A 254 -7.65 -5.75 -15.32
C LYS A 254 -6.59 -4.96 -16.07
N VAL A 255 -5.43 -5.57 -16.33
CA VAL A 255 -4.30 -4.91 -16.97
C VAL A 255 -3.68 -5.80 -18.06
N ARG A 256 -3.17 -5.17 -19.11
CA ARG A 256 -2.61 -5.87 -20.27
C ARG A 256 -1.13 -6.15 -20.08
N TYR A 257 -0.79 -7.43 -20.01
CA TYR A 257 0.59 -7.92 -19.99
C TYR A 257 1.10 -8.28 -21.40
N SER A 258 0.72 -7.52 -22.42
CA SER A 258 1.20 -7.73 -23.79
C SER A 258 2.57 -7.09 -24.03
N SER A 259 2.84 -5.94 -23.41
CA SER A 259 4.12 -5.24 -23.45
C SER A 259 4.36 -4.41 -22.18
N VAL A 260 5.57 -3.88 -22.01
CA VAL A 260 5.90 -2.98 -20.88
C VAL A 260 5.05 -1.70 -20.93
N GLU A 261 4.86 -1.15 -22.12
CA GLU A 261 4.14 0.12 -22.34
C GLU A 261 2.66 0.00 -22.00
N THR A 262 2.01 -1.08 -22.45
CA THR A 262 0.59 -1.33 -22.19
C THR A 262 0.32 -1.59 -20.72
N LEU A 263 1.19 -2.36 -20.05
CA LEU A 263 1.09 -2.57 -18.61
C LEU A 263 1.32 -1.26 -17.85
N ALA A 264 2.32 -0.47 -18.23
CA ALA A 264 2.59 0.84 -17.62
C ALA A 264 1.41 1.82 -17.76
N GLU A 265 0.79 1.87 -18.95
CA GLU A 265 -0.41 2.68 -19.21
C GLU A 265 -1.56 2.27 -18.29
N ASP A 266 -1.88 0.97 -18.22
CA ASP A 266 -2.99 0.46 -17.41
C ASP A 266 -2.72 0.65 -15.91
N MET A 267 -1.49 0.42 -15.44
CA MET A 267 -1.07 0.68 -14.06
C MET A 267 -1.21 2.16 -13.70
N LEU A 268 -0.80 3.07 -14.58
CA LEU A 268 -0.90 4.50 -14.34
C LEU A 268 -2.37 4.96 -14.30
N HIS A 269 -3.23 4.42 -15.17
CA HIS A 269 -4.67 4.64 -15.12
C HIS A 269 -5.30 4.18 -13.80
N LEU A 270 -4.93 2.99 -13.32
CA LEU A 270 -5.38 2.50 -12.03
C LEU A 270 -4.90 3.41 -10.88
N LEU A 271 -3.64 3.83 -10.91
CA LEU A 271 -3.08 4.74 -9.91
C LEU A 271 -3.83 6.09 -9.87
N HIS A 272 -4.12 6.69 -11.02
CA HIS A 272 -4.92 7.91 -11.12
C HIS A 272 -6.32 7.71 -10.55
N ARG A 273 -7.01 6.64 -10.98
CA ARG A 273 -8.36 6.32 -10.50
C ARG A 273 -8.42 6.16 -8.98
N ARG A 274 -7.47 5.45 -8.38
CA ARG A 274 -7.42 5.22 -6.93
C ARG A 274 -7.13 6.52 -6.17
N SER A 275 -6.26 7.36 -6.72
CA SER A 275 -5.97 8.69 -6.20
C SER A 275 -7.20 9.60 -6.22
N GLU A 276 -7.94 9.63 -7.33
CA GLU A 276 -9.17 10.39 -7.47
C GLU A 276 -10.24 9.95 -6.47
N LEU A 277 -10.40 8.63 -6.25
CA LEU A 277 -11.32 8.09 -5.26
C LEU A 277 -10.98 8.57 -3.84
N LEU A 278 -9.70 8.56 -3.47
CA LEU A 278 -9.22 9.04 -2.16
C LEU A 278 -9.48 10.54 -1.98
N LEU A 279 -9.19 11.34 -3.01
CA LEU A 279 -9.42 12.78 -2.99
C LEU A 279 -10.91 13.13 -2.99
N ALA A 280 -11.75 12.38 -3.71
CA ALA A 280 -13.19 12.55 -3.71
C ALA A 280 -13.81 12.24 -2.34
N TYR A 281 -13.32 11.20 -1.66
CA TYR A 281 -13.74 10.89 -0.29
C TYR A 281 -13.51 12.07 0.65
N LEU A 282 -12.32 12.69 0.57
CA LEU A 282 -11.98 13.89 1.36
C LEU A 282 -12.89 15.09 1.06
N GLY A 283 -13.24 15.31 -0.20
CA GLY A 283 -14.16 16.37 -0.62
C GLY A 283 -15.59 16.14 -0.11
N ALA A 284 -16.10 14.92 -0.23
CA ALA A 284 -17.45 14.57 0.22
C ALA A 284 -17.63 14.72 1.73
N ASP A 285 -16.62 14.33 2.52
CA ASP A 285 -16.67 14.46 3.97
C ASP A 285 -16.66 15.92 4.44
N SER A 286 -15.91 16.78 3.75
CA SER A 286 -15.89 18.22 4.03
C SER A 286 -17.27 18.86 3.86
N LEU A 287 -18.02 18.45 2.83
CA LEU A 287 -19.39 18.92 2.58
C LEU A 287 -20.37 18.40 3.66
N ARG A 288 -20.21 17.16 4.12
CA ARG A 288 -21.03 16.59 5.21
C ARG A 288 -20.84 17.35 6.52
N GLN A 289 -19.60 17.66 6.88
CA GLN A 289 -19.30 18.45 8.09
C GLN A 289 -19.87 19.88 8.00
N ALA A 290 -19.74 20.53 6.85
CA ALA A 290 -20.33 21.85 6.62
C ALA A 290 -21.86 21.84 6.75
N ASN A 291 -22.53 20.80 6.26
CA ASN A 291 -23.99 20.65 6.36
C ASN A 291 -24.50 20.35 7.77
N ILE A 292 -23.70 19.66 8.60
CA ILE A 292 -24.04 19.42 10.01
C ILE A 292 -23.92 20.72 10.83
N CYS A 293 -22.92 21.54 10.55
CA CYS A 293 -22.72 22.83 11.21
C CYS A 293 -23.73 23.92 10.78
N SER A 294 -24.40 23.75 9.64
CA SER A 294 -25.39 24.71 9.11
C SER A 294 -26.85 24.36 9.40
N ALA A 295 -27.13 23.23 10.06
CA ALA A 295 -28.48 22.89 10.49
C ALA A 295 -28.91 23.75 11.69
N PRO A 296 -29.97 24.58 11.59
CA PRO A 296 -30.48 25.31 12.75
C PRO A 296 -31.09 24.32 13.75
N PRO A 297 -31.02 24.60 15.07
CA PRO A 297 -31.63 23.73 16.07
C PRO A 297 -33.14 23.68 15.82
N MET A 298 -33.65 22.48 15.55
CA MET A 298 -35.08 22.22 15.41
C MET A 298 -35.74 22.55 16.76
N GLN A 299 -36.40 23.71 16.84
CA GLN A 299 -37.18 24.10 18.01
C GLN A 299 -38.34 23.10 18.17
N LEU A 300 -38.19 22.19 19.12
CA LEU A 300 -39.31 21.43 19.67
C LEU A 300 -40.25 22.41 20.35
N LEU A 301 -41.37 22.72 19.69
CA LEU A 301 -42.46 23.50 20.28
C LEU A 301 -43.03 22.71 21.47
N PRO A 302 -43.18 23.32 22.66
CA PRO A 302 -43.83 22.66 23.79
C PRO A 302 -45.31 22.40 23.44
N SER A 303 -45.74 21.15 23.61
CA SER A 303 -47.13 20.74 23.48
C SER A 303 -48.00 21.56 24.43
N ALA A 304 -48.92 22.35 23.88
CA ALA A 304 -49.87 23.12 24.65
C ALA A 304 -50.78 22.18 25.47
N LEU A 305 -50.87 22.47 26.76
CA LEU A 305 -51.87 21.97 27.69
C LEU A 305 -53.29 22.25 27.16
N LEU A 306 -54.06 21.20 26.88
CA LEU A 306 -55.51 21.26 26.78
C LEU A 306 -56.09 20.50 27.98
N GLU A 307 -56.22 21.20 29.11
CA GLU A 307 -57.04 20.74 30.23
C GLU A 307 -58.52 20.94 29.89
N ALA A 308 -59.26 19.84 29.93
CA ALA A 308 -60.70 19.81 29.87
C ALA A 308 -61.29 20.46 31.14
N ARG A 309 -62.18 21.45 30.98
CA ARG A 309 -63.09 21.87 32.04
C ARG A 309 -64.39 21.09 31.94
N VAL A 310 -64.63 20.29 32.98
CA VAL A 310 -65.94 19.82 33.40
C VAL A 310 -66.63 20.96 34.15
N GLN A 311 -67.78 21.40 33.64
CA GLN A 311 -69.01 21.70 34.40
C GLN A 311 -70.15 22.01 33.43
#